data_AF-A0A7C7P9X2-F1
#
_entry.id   AF-A0A7C7P9X2-F1
#
_cell.length_a   1.000
_cell.length_b   1.000
_cell.length_c   1.000
_cell.angle_alpha   90.00
_cell.angle_beta   90.00
_cell.angle_gamma   90.00
#
_symmetry.space_group_name_H-M   'P 1'
#
loop_
_entity.id
_entity.type
_entity.pdbx_description
1 polymer ?
#
loop_
_entity_poly.entity_id
_entity_poly.type
_entity_poly.pdbx_seq_one_letter_code
_entity_poly.pdbx_strand_id
1 'polypeptide(L)'
;MAKGVIWYWSLRQHLIDGRILAVKKKYVIWHQITYRTIITWKEVDMGYLSKEQANRLLGEPIISFLTTINCDGSPHTSPVWHLLNEDNSHIWVATSKTAVKARNLRMDQRVSLVSAADRFPQPWVQVNGAACIKEPMDIDDIVSHLAYHYLGSEQAPVYLREILGNIEFVLVDINPKKTLAFDGEE
;
A
#
# COMPACT_ATOMS: atom_id res chain seq x y z
N MET A 1 44.73 -15.60 -31.24
CA MET A 1 44.51 -14.46 -32.17
C MET A 1 43.42 -13.58 -31.60
N ALA A 2 43.70 -12.28 -31.47
CA ALA A 2 42.95 -11.32 -30.67
C ALA A 2 41.52 -11.06 -31.19
N LYS A 3 40.57 -10.87 -30.26
CA LYS A 3 39.26 -10.26 -30.54
C LYS A 3 39.00 -9.19 -29.47
N GLY A 4 38.96 -7.94 -29.92
CA GLY A 4 38.86 -6.76 -29.08
C GLY A 4 37.46 -6.56 -28.49
N VAL A 5 37.43 -6.09 -27.25
CA VAL A 5 36.24 -5.48 -26.63
C VAL A 5 36.24 -4.02 -27.02
N ILE A 6 35.18 -3.57 -27.71
CA ILE A 6 34.98 -2.15 -28.00
C ILE A 6 34.27 -1.54 -26.78
N TRP A 7 34.95 -0.63 -26.09
CA TRP A 7 34.38 0.14 -24.98
C TRP A 7 33.73 1.41 -25.52
N TYR A 8 32.44 1.59 -25.29
CA TYR A 8 31.77 2.88 -25.52
C TYR A 8 31.83 3.72 -24.25
N TRP A 9 32.50 4.88 -24.34
CA TRP A 9 32.49 5.91 -23.31
C TRP A 9 31.60 7.06 -23.77
N SER A 10 30.54 7.35 -23.03
CA SER A 10 29.83 8.62 -23.16
C SER A 10 29.93 9.35 -21.83
N LEU A 11 30.89 10.28 -21.73
CA LEU A 11 30.93 11.27 -20.67
C LEU A 11 29.83 12.30 -20.95
N ARG A 12 28.82 12.40 -20.08
CA ARG A 12 28.08 13.67 -19.92
C ARG A 12 28.42 14.24 -18.56
N GLN A 13 29.04 15.41 -18.57
CA GLN A 13 29.33 16.17 -17.37
C GLN A 13 28.09 17.02 -17.04
N HIS A 14 27.58 16.89 -15.82
CA HIS A 14 26.68 17.89 -15.25
C HIS A 14 27.42 18.56 -14.09
N LEU A 15 27.55 19.89 -14.17
CA LEU A 15 28.07 20.75 -13.12
C LEU A 15 26.89 21.17 -12.23
N ILE A 16 26.93 20.77 -10.96
CA ILE A 16 26.14 21.38 -9.89
C ILE A 16 27.13 21.60 -8.73
N ASP A 17 27.28 22.85 -8.29
CA ASP A 17 28.09 23.27 -7.14
C ASP A 17 29.55 22.76 -7.10
N GLY A 18 30.22 22.77 -8.26
CA GLY A 18 31.68 22.63 -8.33
C GLY A 18 32.25 21.27 -7.89
N ARG A 19 31.43 20.23 -7.74
CA ARG A 19 31.86 18.87 -7.36
C ARG A 19 31.50 17.86 -8.43
N ILE A 20 32.46 17.02 -8.83
CA ILE A 20 32.24 15.92 -9.78
C ILE A 20 31.62 14.75 -9.01
N LEU A 21 30.33 14.47 -9.25
CA LEU A 21 29.68 13.24 -8.82
C LEU A 21 29.72 12.21 -9.96
N ALA A 22 30.46 11.11 -9.76
CA ALA A 22 30.46 9.99 -10.69
C ALA A 22 29.25 9.09 -10.40
N VAL A 23 28.20 9.21 -11.21
CA VAL A 23 27.06 8.28 -11.17
C VAL A 23 27.33 7.12 -12.12
N LYS A 24 27.55 5.91 -11.58
CA LYS A 24 27.64 4.68 -12.38
C LYS A 24 26.23 4.25 -12.79
N LYS A 25 25.86 4.52 -14.05
CA LYS A 25 24.60 4.03 -14.62
C LYS A 25 24.86 2.77 -15.45
N LYS A 26 24.22 1.66 -15.10
CA LYS A 26 24.30 0.38 -15.83
C LYS A 26 23.12 0.33 -16.80
N TYR A 27 23.38 0.38 -18.11
CA TYR A 27 22.36 0.20 -19.14
C TYR A 27 22.42 -1.24 -19.67
N VAL A 28 21.27 -1.91 -19.76
CA VAL A 28 21.10 -3.18 -20.47
C VAL A 28 20.50 -2.86 -21.83
N ILE A 29 21.30 -3.00 -22.89
CA ILE A 29 20.85 -2.86 -24.27
C ILE A 29 20.55 -4.25 -24.80
N TRP A 30 19.32 -4.49 -25.24
CA TRP A 30 18.91 -5.77 -25.82
C TRP A 30 19.58 -5.98 -27.17
N HIS A 31 20.31 -7.08 -27.32
CA HIS A 31 20.45 -7.80 -28.59
C HIS A 31 20.04 -9.24 -28.32
N GLN A 32 19.16 -9.79 -29.16
CA GLN A 32 18.72 -11.17 -29.08
C GLN A 32 19.93 -12.10 -29.12
N ILE A 33 20.22 -12.73 -27.98
CA ILE A 33 21.08 -13.91 -27.92
C ILE A 33 20.43 -14.88 -26.92
N THR A 34 20.08 -16.05 -27.42
CA THR A 34 19.55 -17.18 -26.67
C THR A 34 20.62 -17.73 -25.73
N TYR A 35 20.50 -17.41 -24.43
CA TYR A 35 21.10 -18.23 -23.38
C TYR A 35 20.04 -18.55 -22.33
N ARG A 36 19.86 -19.84 -22.13
CA ARG A 36 19.00 -20.46 -21.13
C ARG A 36 19.66 -20.29 -19.75
N THR A 37 19.64 -19.08 -19.23
CA THR A 37 20.04 -18.80 -17.85
C THR A 37 18.85 -19.08 -16.96
N ILE A 38 18.96 -20.12 -16.14
CA ILE A 38 18.08 -20.30 -14.98
C ILE A 38 18.39 -19.12 -14.06
N ILE A 39 17.56 -18.08 -14.12
CA ILE A 39 17.56 -17.00 -13.14
C ILE A 39 16.99 -17.64 -11.87
N THR A 40 17.87 -18.02 -10.95
CA THR A 40 17.46 -18.21 -9.56
C THR A 40 17.12 -16.83 -9.03
N TRP A 41 15.81 -16.59 -8.82
CA TRP A 41 15.33 -15.43 -8.07
C TRP A 41 15.90 -15.54 -6.66
N LYS A 42 17.07 -14.96 -6.43
CA LYS A 42 17.42 -14.53 -5.08
C LYS A 42 16.45 -13.39 -4.83
N GLU A 43 15.54 -13.56 -3.87
CA GLU A 43 14.67 -12.50 -3.38
C GLU A 43 15.45 -11.20 -3.40
N VAL A 44 15.08 -10.30 -4.30
CA VAL A 44 15.46 -8.92 -4.15
C VAL A 44 14.65 -8.51 -2.94
N ASP A 45 15.29 -8.51 -1.78
CA ASP A 45 14.74 -8.02 -0.52
C ASP A 45 14.32 -6.57 -0.79
N MET A 46 13.09 -6.36 -1.29
CA MET A 46 12.43 -5.07 -1.14
C MET A 46 12.43 -4.83 0.36
N GLY A 47 13.18 -3.82 0.80
CA GLY A 47 13.59 -3.63 2.17
C GLY A 47 12.45 -3.92 3.14
N TYR A 48 12.51 -5.04 3.83
CA TYR A 48 11.51 -5.42 4.81
C TYR A 48 11.54 -4.35 5.91
N LEU A 49 10.63 -3.37 5.84
CA LEU A 49 10.48 -2.43 6.94
C LEU A 49 10.15 -3.19 8.22
N SER A 50 10.63 -2.67 9.35
CA SER A 50 10.19 -3.13 10.64
C SER A 50 8.67 -2.94 10.78
N LYS A 51 8.04 -3.73 11.65
CA LYS A 51 6.60 -3.60 11.93
C LYS A 51 6.24 -2.17 12.34
N GLU A 52 7.11 -1.51 13.08
CA GLU A 52 6.95 -0.12 13.52
C GLU A 52 6.98 0.86 12.34
N GLN A 53 7.89 0.68 11.37
CA GLN A 53 7.93 1.48 10.16
C GLN A 53 6.66 1.32 9.30
N ALA A 54 6.21 0.08 9.10
CA ALA A 54 4.96 -0.19 8.39
C ALA A 54 3.74 0.44 9.10
N ASN A 55 3.68 0.31 10.43
CA ASN A 55 2.61 0.90 11.23
C ASN A 55 2.64 2.44 11.21
N ARG A 56 3.83 3.07 11.16
CA ARG A 56 3.94 4.53 11.00
C ARG A 56 3.29 4.99 9.69
N LEU A 57 3.57 4.30 8.58
CA LEU A 57 2.97 4.64 7.29
C LEU A 57 1.45 4.36 7.27
N LEU A 58 1.01 3.24 7.87
CA LEU A 58 -0.42 2.95 8.05
C LEU A 58 -1.12 3.94 8.99
N GLY A 59 -0.39 4.65 9.84
CA GLY A 59 -0.94 5.70 10.72
C GLY A 59 -1.13 7.05 10.03
N GLU A 60 -0.69 7.21 8.79
CA GLU A 60 -0.91 8.43 8.00
C GLU A 60 -2.27 8.36 7.25
N PRO A 61 -2.90 9.51 6.95
CA PRO A 61 -4.18 9.57 6.22
C PRO A 61 -4.00 9.34 4.71
N ILE A 62 -3.40 8.20 4.35
CA ILE A 62 -3.17 7.77 2.97
C ILE A 62 -4.34 6.91 2.53
N ILE A 63 -4.92 7.22 1.36
CA ILE A 63 -5.97 6.37 0.77
C ILE A 63 -5.39 4.99 0.47
N SER A 64 -5.97 3.97 1.10
CA SER A 64 -5.61 2.58 0.86
C SER A 64 -6.49 1.96 -0.22
N PHE A 65 -5.97 0.96 -0.91
CA PHE A 65 -6.69 0.13 -1.87
C PHE A 65 -6.95 -1.24 -1.26
N LEU A 66 -8.21 -1.52 -0.93
CA LEU A 66 -8.64 -2.81 -0.37
C LEU A 66 -9.16 -3.71 -1.48
N THR A 67 -8.53 -4.87 -1.62
CA THR A 67 -8.92 -5.95 -2.51
C THR A 67 -9.59 -7.07 -1.72
N THR A 68 -10.77 -7.47 -2.19
CA THR A 68 -11.57 -8.60 -1.69
C THR A 68 -11.87 -9.56 -2.85
N ILE A 69 -12.40 -10.74 -2.56
CA ILE A 69 -12.70 -11.76 -3.58
C ILE A 69 -14.20 -11.83 -3.85
N ASN A 70 -14.60 -11.66 -5.12
CA ASN A 70 -15.98 -11.84 -5.56
C ASN A 70 -16.38 -13.32 -5.52
N CYS A 71 -17.69 -13.60 -5.59
CA CYS A 71 -18.20 -14.98 -5.58
C CYS A 71 -17.72 -15.85 -6.76
N ASP A 72 -17.39 -15.23 -7.90
CA ASP A 72 -16.82 -15.90 -9.08
C ASP A 72 -15.29 -16.09 -8.99
N GLY A 73 -14.68 -15.67 -7.88
CA GLY A 73 -13.24 -15.73 -7.65
C GLY A 73 -12.45 -14.54 -8.21
N SER A 74 -13.07 -13.61 -8.93
CA SER A 74 -12.40 -12.41 -9.42
C SER A 74 -12.05 -11.42 -8.29
N PRO A 75 -10.96 -10.65 -8.41
CA PRO A 75 -10.64 -9.62 -7.42
C PRO A 75 -11.56 -8.41 -7.56
N HIS A 76 -11.98 -7.84 -6.44
CA HIS A 76 -12.63 -6.53 -6.36
C HIS A 76 -11.80 -5.59 -5.49
N THR A 77 -11.19 -4.60 -6.12
CA THR A 77 -10.38 -3.55 -5.47
C THR A 77 -11.14 -2.24 -5.39
N SER A 78 -11.11 -1.57 -4.25
CA SER A 78 -11.73 -0.25 -4.05
C SER A 78 -10.92 0.61 -3.09
N PRO A 79 -10.93 1.94 -3.25
CA PRO A 79 -10.30 2.85 -2.29
C PRO A 79 -11.05 2.80 -0.95
N VAL A 80 -10.30 2.96 0.15
CA VAL A 80 -10.79 3.00 1.52
C VAL A 80 -9.96 3.98 2.35
N TRP A 81 -10.62 4.59 3.33
CA TRP A 81 -9.93 5.12 4.50
C TRP A 81 -9.76 4.00 5.52
N HIS A 82 -8.65 4.03 6.25
CA HIS A 82 -8.36 3.07 7.29
C HIS A 82 -7.84 3.74 8.56
N LEU A 83 -7.94 3.03 9.67
CA LEU A 83 -7.25 3.29 10.92
C LEU A 83 -6.50 2.03 11.36
N LEU A 84 -5.52 2.21 12.24
CA LEU A 84 -5.05 1.13 13.10
C LEU A 84 -5.93 1.09 14.34
N ASN A 85 -6.18 -0.10 14.86
CA ASN A 85 -6.84 -0.25 16.16
C ASN A 85 -5.91 0.22 17.30
N GLU A 86 -6.40 0.21 18.54
CA GLU A 86 -5.73 0.84 19.69
C GLU A 86 -4.31 0.29 19.96
N ASP A 87 -4.08 -1.00 19.71
CA ASP A 87 -2.78 -1.65 19.90
C ASP A 87 -1.96 -1.79 18.61
N ASN A 88 -2.41 -1.20 17.50
CA ASN A 88 -1.80 -1.26 16.17
C ASN A 88 -1.57 -2.68 15.63
N SER A 89 -2.39 -3.66 16.05
CA SER A 89 -2.30 -5.04 15.58
C SER A 89 -3.24 -5.35 14.42
N HIS A 90 -4.32 -4.57 14.27
CA HIS A 90 -5.36 -4.73 13.26
C HIS A 90 -5.57 -3.44 12.47
N ILE A 91 -6.08 -3.57 11.24
CA ILE A 91 -6.46 -2.45 10.39
C ILE A 91 -7.98 -2.40 10.29
N TRP A 92 -8.54 -1.23 10.54
CA TRP A 92 -9.98 -0.98 10.56
C TRP A 92 -10.42 -0.16 9.37
N VAL A 93 -11.48 -0.59 8.72
CA VAL A 93 -12.14 0.14 7.64
C VAL A 93 -13.64 0.17 7.92
N ALA A 94 -14.20 1.36 8.12
CA ALA A 94 -15.66 1.53 8.15
C ALA A 94 -16.19 1.63 6.72
N THR A 95 -17.23 0.87 6.40
CA THR A 95 -17.86 0.87 5.07
C THR A 95 -19.36 0.64 5.20
N SER A 96 -20.13 1.07 4.21
CA SER A 96 -21.56 0.72 4.15
C SER A 96 -21.77 -0.79 4.19
N LYS A 97 -22.77 -1.24 4.95
CA LYS A 97 -23.20 -2.64 5.10
C LYS A 97 -23.47 -3.33 3.75
N THR A 98 -23.92 -2.55 2.77
CA THR A 98 -24.32 -3.01 1.42
C THR A 98 -23.19 -2.98 0.40
N ALA A 99 -21.99 -2.48 0.77
CA ALA A 99 -20.85 -2.41 -0.14
C ALA A 99 -20.41 -3.80 -0.63
N VAL A 100 -19.89 -3.87 -1.86
CA VAL A 100 -19.40 -5.12 -2.47
C VAL A 100 -18.34 -5.78 -1.59
N LYS A 101 -17.37 -5.01 -1.09
CA LYS A 101 -16.33 -5.50 -0.16
C LYS A 101 -16.93 -6.13 1.11
N ALA A 102 -18.01 -5.56 1.66
CA ALA A 102 -18.67 -6.09 2.85
C ALA A 102 -19.46 -7.38 2.55
N ARG A 103 -20.04 -7.50 1.36
CA ARG A 103 -20.67 -8.75 0.90
C ARG A 103 -19.63 -9.84 0.70
N ASN A 104 -18.54 -9.53 0.00
CA ASN A 104 -17.44 -10.44 -0.29
C ASN A 104 -16.85 -11.02 0.99
N LEU A 105 -16.58 -10.17 1.99
CA LEU A 105 -15.99 -10.57 3.26
C LEU A 105 -16.86 -11.47 4.15
N ARG A 106 -18.18 -11.49 3.93
CA ARG A 106 -19.06 -12.45 4.61
C ARG A 106 -18.92 -13.86 4.03
N MET A 107 -18.44 -13.99 2.80
CA MET A 107 -18.28 -15.27 2.09
C MET A 107 -16.82 -15.74 2.09
N ASP A 108 -15.87 -14.82 1.91
CA ASP A 108 -14.45 -15.09 1.84
C ASP A 108 -13.67 -14.01 2.60
N GLN A 109 -12.97 -14.42 3.65
CA GLN A 109 -12.28 -13.50 4.55
C GLN A 109 -10.94 -13.00 3.99
N ARG A 110 -10.45 -13.54 2.86
CA ARG A 110 -9.14 -13.17 2.31
C ARG A 110 -9.13 -11.73 1.79
N VAL A 111 -8.11 -10.98 2.18
CA VAL A 111 -7.91 -9.59 1.73
C VAL A 111 -6.47 -9.27 1.40
N SER A 112 -6.30 -8.26 0.55
CA SER A 112 -5.06 -7.53 0.37
C SER A 112 -5.34 -6.04 0.46
N LEU A 113 -4.55 -5.31 1.25
CA LEU A 113 -4.63 -3.86 1.39
C LEU A 113 -3.27 -3.26 1.01
N VAL A 114 -3.28 -2.23 0.17
CA VAL A 114 -2.08 -1.45 -0.15
C VAL A 114 -2.31 0.01 0.21
N SER A 115 -1.40 0.59 0.98
CA SER A 115 -1.31 2.03 1.22
C SER A 115 -0.02 2.53 0.60
N ALA A 116 -0.11 3.49 -0.31
CA ALA A 116 1.04 4.05 -1.01
C ALA A 116 0.98 5.58 -0.91
N ALA A 117 1.98 6.16 -0.26
CA ALA A 117 2.02 7.61 -0.12
C ALA A 117 2.24 8.30 -1.46
N ASP A 118 1.70 9.50 -1.62
CA ASP A 118 1.94 10.34 -2.80
C ASP A 118 3.09 11.33 -2.52
N ARG A 119 4.31 10.79 -2.35
CA ARG A 119 5.55 11.58 -2.16
C ARG A 119 6.77 10.84 -2.70
N PHE A 120 7.91 11.53 -2.82
CA PHE A 120 9.17 10.97 -3.31
C PHE A 120 10.25 10.89 -2.20
N PRO A 121 10.99 9.76 -2.04
CA PRO A 121 10.68 8.46 -2.64
C PRO A 121 9.29 7.98 -2.19
N GLN A 122 8.70 7.00 -2.89
CA GLN A 122 7.31 6.60 -2.70
C GLN A 122 7.19 5.46 -1.69
N PRO A 123 7.01 5.72 -0.38
CA PRO A 123 6.84 4.66 0.58
C PRO A 123 5.48 4.00 0.40
N TRP A 124 5.45 2.70 0.59
CA TRP A 124 4.23 1.93 0.52
C TRP A 124 4.27 0.75 1.49
N VAL A 125 3.10 0.26 1.84
CA VAL A 125 2.88 -0.92 2.66
C VAL A 125 1.78 -1.74 2.03
N GLN A 126 2.04 -3.04 1.88
CA GLN A 126 1.09 -4.06 1.48
C GLN A 126 0.85 -5.00 2.66
N VAL A 127 -0.41 -5.23 2.97
CA VAL A 127 -0.86 -6.20 3.95
C VAL A 127 -1.73 -7.25 3.28
N ASN A 128 -1.32 -8.50 3.36
CA ASN A 128 -2.17 -9.64 3.05
C ASN A 128 -2.67 -10.23 4.37
N GLY A 129 -3.97 -10.50 4.46
CA GLY A 129 -4.56 -10.93 5.72
C GLY A 129 -5.92 -11.61 5.57
N ALA A 130 -6.58 -11.74 6.71
CA ALA A 130 -7.98 -12.13 6.79
C ALA A 130 -8.78 -11.02 7.45
N ALA A 131 -10.00 -10.75 7.00
CA ALA A 131 -10.86 -9.75 7.58
C ALA A 131 -12.24 -10.31 7.90
N CYS A 132 -12.83 -9.82 8.98
CA CYS A 132 -14.21 -10.13 9.37
C CYS A 132 -15.05 -8.85 9.44
N ILE A 133 -16.36 -9.02 9.25
CA ILE A 133 -17.33 -7.94 9.43
C ILE A 133 -17.78 -7.92 10.88
N LYS A 134 -17.67 -6.76 11.53
CA LYS A 134 -18.18 -6.48 12.87
C LYS A 134 -19.22 -5.36 12.82
N GLU A 135 -20.15 -5.38 13.76
CA GLU A 135 -21.17 -4.34 13.97
C GLU A 135 -21.05 -3.84 15.41
N PRO A 136 -19.97 -3.12 15.76
CA PRO A 136 -19.75 -2.68 17.13
C PRO A 136 -20.69 -1.52 17.48
N MET A 137 -20.99 -1.35 18.77
CA MET A 137 -21.94 -0.32 19.24
C MET A 137 -21.44 1.11 19.02
N ASP A 138 -20.12 1.29 18.91
CA ASP A 138 -19.40 2.55 18.74
C ASP A 138 -18.96 2.81 17.28
N ILE A 139 -19.66 2.20 16.30
CA ILE A 139 -19.30 2.36 14.87
C ILE A 139 -19.32 3.82 14.41
N ASP A 140 -20.23 4.65 14.92
CA ASP A 140 -20.32 6.07 14.58
C ASP A 140 -19.12 6.87 15.12
N ASP A 141 -18.56 6.46 16.28
CA ASP A 141 -17.35 7.05 16.85
C ASP A 141 -16.13 6.68 16.00
N ILE A 142 -16.03 5.43 15.53
CA ILE A 142 -14.98 4.98 14.61
C ILE A 142 -15.04 5.74 13.28
N VAL A 143 -16.24 5.90 12.71
CA VAL A 143 -16.46 6.69 11.49
C VAL A 143 -16.08 8.15 11.70
N SER A 144 -16.40 8.71 12.86
CA SER A 144 -16.00 10.06 13.25
C SER A 144 -14.48 10.19 13.32
N HIS A 145 -13.78 9.26 13.99
CA HIS A 145 -12.32 9.23 14.03
C HIS A 145 -11.68 9.15 12.64
N LEU A 146 -12.21 8.31 11.76
CA LEU A 146 -11.79 8.25 10.35
C LEU A 146 -11.96 9.61 9.66
N ALA A 147 -13.12 10.25 9.79
CA ALA A 147 -13.38 11.54 9.15
C ALA A 147 -12.43 12.63 9.65
N TYR A 148 -12.20 12.74 10.96
CA TYR A 148 -11.25 13.70 11.51
C TYR A 148 -9.82 13.41 11.08
N HIS A 149 -9.43 12.14 11.01
CA HIS A 149 -8.10 11.74 10.58
C HIS A 149 -7.80 12.13 9.13
N TYR A 150 -8.76 11.96 8.22
CA TYR A 150 -8.56 12.24 6.79
C TYR A 150 -8.91 13.66 6.36
N LEU A 151 -9.91 14.29 6.97
CA LEU A 151 -10.44 15.59 6.54
C LEU A 151 -10.05 16.75 7.47
N GLY A 152 -9.60 16.46 8.70
CA GLY A 152 -9.32 17.48 9.71
C GLY A 152 -10.57 18.14 10.30
N SER A 153 -10.36 19.04 11.25
CA SER A 153 -11.42 19.63 12.09
C SER A 153 -12.40 20.54 11.35
N GLU A 154 -12.00 21.11 10.21
CA GLU A 154 -12.86 22.01 9.44
C GLU A 154 -13.89 21.24 8.59
N GLN A 155 -13.44 20.17 7.93
CA GLN A 155 -14.25 19.45 6.94
C GLN A 155 -14.96 18.21 7.53
N ALA A 156 -14.38 17.56 8.54
CA ALA A 156 -14.99 16.37 9.15
C ALA A 156 -16.42 16.61 9.68
N PRO A 157 -16.74 17.72 10.39
CA PRO A 157 -18.10 17.96 10.86
C PRO A 157 -19.12 18.13 9.73
N VAL A 158 -18.70 18.67 8.57
CA VAL A 158 -19.57 18.80 7.40
C VAL A 158 -19.87 17.43 6.82
N TYR A 159 -18.82 16.64 6.59
CA TYR A 159 -18.93 15.28 6.08
C TYR A 159 -19.79 14.38 6.98
N LEU A 160 -19.55 14.41 8.30
CA LEU A 160 -20.26 13.56 9.27
C LEU A 160 -21.76 13.86 9.34
N ARG A 161 -22.18 15.12 9.18
CA ARG A 161 -23.61 15.48 9.12
C ARG A 161 -24.34 14.85 7.93
N GLU A 162 -23.62 14.55 6.85
CA GLU A 162 -24.21 13.94 5.65
C GLU A 162 -24.27 12.41 5.74
N ILE A 163 -23.33 11.79 6.46
CA ILE A 163 -23.20 10.33 6.47
C ILE A 163 -23.80 9.65 7.70
N LEU A 164 -23.67 10.23 8.90
CA LEU A 164 -24.15 9.62 10.14
C LEU A 164 -25.68 9.62 10.13
N GLY A 165 -26.27 8.46 10.45
CA GLY A 165 -27.71 8.21 10.36
C GLY A 165 -28.26 7.95 8.95
N ASN A 166 -27.52 8.29 7.89
CA ASN A 166 -27.92 8.04 6.51
C ASN A 166 -27.29 6.76 5.92
N ILE A 167 -26.14 6.35 6.44
CA ILE A 167 -25.46 5.12 6.02
C ILE A 167 -25.35 4.18 7.22
N GLU A 168 -25.86 2.96 7.05
CA GLU A 168 -25.55 1.87 7.98
C GLU A 168 -24.12 1.38 7.73
N PHE A 169 -23.22 1.70 8.65
CA PHE A 169 -21.83 1.27 8.61
C PHE A 169 -21.64 -0.11 9.26
N VAL A 170 -20.65 -0.83 8.73
CA VAL A 170 -20.05 -1.99 9.38
C VAL A 170 -18.55 -1.80 9.42
N LEU A 171 -17.91 -2.43 10.41
CA LEU A 171 -16.47 -2.44 10.54
C LEU A 171 -15.89 -3.65 9.81
N VAL A 172 -14.98 -3.42 8.88
CA VAL A 172 -14.08 -4.43 8.35
C VAL A 172 -12.85 -4.44 9.27
N ASP A 173 -12.71 -5.52 10.03
CA ASP A 173 -11.59 -5.72 10.95
C ASP A 173 -10.56 -6.68 10.31
N ILE A 174 -9.45 -6.11 9.84
CA ILE A 174 -8.41 -6.83 9.10
C ILE A 174 -7.32 -7.27 10.07
N ASN A 175 -7.08 -8.58 10.11
CA ASN A 175 -5.97 -9.23 10.81
C ASN A 175 -4.80 -9.45 9.82
N PRO A 176 -3.71 -8.67 9.90
CA PRO A 176 -2.53 -8.82 9.06
C PRO A 176 -1.89 -10.20 9.24
N LYS A 177 -1.57 -10.88 8.12
CA LYS A 177 -0.84 -12.17 8.14
C LYS A 177 0.54 -12.07 7.52
N LYS A 178 0.68 -11.23 6.50
CA LYS A 178 1.95 -10.89 5.88
C LYS A 178 1.96 -9.41 5.58
N THR A 179 3.02 -8.73 6.00
CA THR A 179 3.27 -7.34 5.69
C THR A 179 4.53 -7.24 4.86
N LEU A 180 4.43 -6.52 3.75
CA LEU A 180 5.55 -6.08 2.94
C LEU A 180 5.50 -4.56 2.93
N ALA A 181 6.64 -3.90 3.01
CA ALA A 181 6.65 -2.46 2.94
C ALA A 181 7.98 -1.99 2.35
N PHE A 182 8.02 -0.72 1.98
CA PHE A 182 9.15 -0.02 1.42
C PHE A 182 9.07 1.42 1.89
N ASP A 183 10.15 1.97 2.45
CA ASP A 183 10.19 3.33 2.97
C ASP A 183 10.82 4.33 1.99
N GLY A 184 11.31 3.83 0.84
CA GLY A 184 11.98 4.66 -0.13
C GLY A 184 13.50 4.63 -0.08
N GLU A 185 14.10 3.92 0.88
CA GLU A 185 15.54 3.75 1.00
C GLU A 185 15.94 2.28 0.66
N GLU A 186 17.08 2.10 -0.03
CA GLU A 186 17.69 0.78 -0.33
C GLU A 186 18.59 0.31 0.82
#